data_AF-A0A560FZV0-F1
#
_entry.id   AF-A0A560FZV0-F1
#
_cell.length_a   1.000
_cell.length_b   1.000
_cell.length_c   1.000
_cell.angle_alpha   90.00
_cell.angle_beta   90.00
_cell.angle_gamma   90.00
#
_symmetry.space_group_name_H-M   'P 1'
#
loop_
_entity.id
_entity.type
_entity.pdbx_description
1 polymer ?
#
loop_
_entity_poly.entity_id
_entity_poly.type
_entity_poly.pdbx_seq_one_letter_code
_entity_poly.pdbx_strand_id
1 'polypeptide(L)'
;MRLLAKYTNHTGFIDNNLFRFSQPKSLNDFREALPEVLFSGYSDEDWAVAYADAASVGLDGAPRSTIEALFLASCPAHRYDEESFPGLWPMSEPRLRAEPFSKISEFDQAISERVVELYNNYANENFAIFSLSSKLISEPMWAYYGGSHSGLQVRFWQDHLFFRDRSHPVQYSDEPVRVSNQGGMLRICGQRISIEEALDRKIEEAIKSNGFPLAILLRKKIDWQHEEEVRLLRMVSEAVRSDSIDKFGNRVFLFEIPSQAIHSIVIGYDAGKEFIDEIIGKVKSSDRWGNIEIYRRVRGLIGVLEERIL
;
A
#
# COMPACT_ATOMS: atom_id res chain seq x y z
N MET A 1 -3.72 -16.69 -20.23
CA MET A 1 -3.79 -16.68 -18.75
C MET A 1 -2.73 -15.72 -18.25
N ARG A 2 -3.08 -14.84 -17.30
CA ARG A 2 -2.11 -13.87 -16.76
C ARG A 2 -1.39 -14.47 -15.56
N LEU A 3 -0.10 -14.17 -15.45
CA LEU A 3 0.76 -14.63 -14.36
C LEU A 3 1.23 -13.44 -13.54
N LEU A 4 1.39 -13.67 -12.24
CA LEU A 4 2.06 -12.76 -11.32
C LEU A 4 3.30 -13.45 -10.75
N ALA A 5 4.34 -12.69 -10.47
CA ALA A 5 5.61 -13.20 -9.97
C ALA A 5 5.95 -12.66 -8.58
N LYS A 6 6.35 -13.55 -7.67
CA LYS A 6 7.06 -13.19 -6.44
C LYS A 6 8.53 -13.57 -6.58
N TYR A 7 9.41 -12.59 -6.48
CA TYR A 7 10.85 -12.81 -6.38
C TYR A 7 11.23 -12.94 -4.91
N THR A 8 12.00 -13.96 -4.56
CA THR A 8 12.38 -14.21 -3.16
C THR A 8 13.62 -15.11 -3.05
N ASN A 9 14.37 -14.98 -1.98
CA ASN A 9 15.38 -15.94 -1.55
C ASN A 9 14.86 -16.91 -0.47
N HIS A 10 13.60 -16.79 -0.07
CA HIS A 10 12.99 -17.63 0.96
C HIS A 10 12.32 -18.87 0.35
N THR A 11 12.64 -20.04 0.89
CA THR A 11 12.17 -21.34 0.37
C THR A 11 11.16 -22.02 1.29
N GLY A 12 10.95 -21.49 2.50
CA GLY A 12 10.11 -22.12 3.53
C GLY A 12 8.66 -22.35 3.11
N PHE A 13 8.16 -21.60 2.12
CA PHE A 13 6.82 -21.81 1.56
C PHE A 13 6.68 -23.20 0.92
N ILE A 14 7.76 -23.81 0.43
CA ILE A 14 7.74 -25.17 -0.14
C ILE A 14 7.41 -26.19 0.96
N ASP A 15 7.83 -25.91 2.20
CA ASP A 15 7.63 -26.83 3.32
C ASP A 15 6.22 -26.66 3.93
N ASN A 16 5.63 -25.46 3.87
CA ASN A 16 4.43 -25.13 4.66
C ASN A 16 3.31 -24.34 3.95
N ASN A 17 3.45 -24.01 2.65
CA ASN A 17 2.54 -23.15 1.86
C ASN A 17 2.36 -21.72 2.40
N LEU A 18 3.19 -21.30 3.37
CA LEU A 18 3.05 -20.02 4.02
C LEU A 18 3.93 -18.97 3.34
N PHE A 19 3.28 -17.89 2.92
CA PHE A 19 3.94 -16.72 2.37
C PHE A 19 3.84 -15.56 3.35
N ARG A 20 4.94 -14.81 3.46
CA ARG A 20 4.97 -13.56 4.23
C ARG A 20 4.24 -12.47 3.46
N PHE A 21 3.31 -11.81 4.14
CA PHE A 21 2.71 -10.56 3.73
C PHE A 21 3.29 -9.45 4.61
N SER A 22 3.56 -8.29 4.03
CA SER A 22 4.19 -7.16 4.70
C SER A 22 3.13 -6.18 5.20
N GLN A 23 3.35 -5.61 6.38
CA GLN A 23 2.62 -4.42 6.80
C GLN A 23 3.11 -3.20 5.99
N PRO A 24 2.28 -2.16 5.82
CA PRO A 24 2.65 -0.89 5.19
C PRO A 24 4.02 -0.34 5.58
N LYS A 25 4.34 -0.27 6.87
CA LYS A 25 5.64 0.21 7.40
C LYS A 25 6.87 -0.62 7.00
N SER A 26 6.65 -1.81 6.43
CA SER A 26 7.69 -2.74 5.98
C SER A 26 7.81 -2.80 4.46
N LEU A 27 7.14 -1.92 3.73
CA LEU A 27 7.33 -1.75 2.29
C LEU A 27 8.67 -1.06 2.00
N ASN A 28 9.14 -1.20 0.76
CA ASN A 28 10.52 -0.79 0.40
C ASN A 28 10.65 0.72 0.19
N ASP A 29 9.57 1.41 -0.19
CA ASP A 29 9.54 2.85 -0.35
C ASP A 29 9.13 3.49 0.99
N PHE A 30 9.99 4.35 1.53
CA PHE A 30 9.79 4.97 2.85
C PHE A 30 8.61 5.95 2.89
N ARG A 31 8.13 6.43 1.73
CA ARG A 31 6.95 7.32 1.63
C ARG A 31 5.68 6.58 1.26
N GLU A 32 5.80 5.29 0.99
CA GLU A 32 4.66 4.50 0.56
C GLU A 32 3.72 4.19 1.74
N ALA A 33 2.42 4.19 1.46
CA ALA A 33 1.37 4.02 2.46
C ALA A 33 1.42 5.03 3.62
N LEU A 34 2.08 6.17 3.39
CA LEU A 34 2.16 7.29 4.31
C LEU A 34 1.67 8.57 3.61
N PRO A 35 0.45 9.03 3.89
CA PRO A 35 -0.05 10.27 3.33
C PRO A 35 0.79 11.48 3.78
N GLU A 36 0.93 12.49 2.91
CA GLU A 36 1.59 13.76 3.23
C GLU A 36 0.54 14.84 3.55
N VAL A 37 0.88 15.81 4.40
CA VAL A 37 -0.01 16.93 4.67
C VAL A 37 0.11 17.98 3.56
N LEU A 38 -1.02 18.46 3.06
CA LEU A 38 -1.12 19.58 2.12
C LEU A 38 -1.84 20.76 2.78
N PHE A 39 -1.08 21.83 3.05
CA PHE A 39 -1.63 23.09 3.56
C PHE A 39 -2.01 24.03 2.45
N SER A 40 -3.06 24.82 2.70
CA SER A 40 -3.40 25.97 1.86
C SER A 40 -3.66 25.59 0.39
N GLY A 41 -4.24 24.42 0.15
CA GLY A 41 -4.51 23.89 -1.18
C GLY A 41 -5.38 22.63 -1.15
N TYR A 42 -5.69 22.13 -2.35
CA TYR A 42 -6.50 20.94 -2.55
C TYR A 42 -5.71 19.92 -3.38
N SER A 43 -5.82 18.65 -3.02
CA SER A 43 -5.28 17.55 -3.80
C SER A 43 -6.05 17.34 -5.10
N ASP A 44 -5.48 16.59 -6.04
CA ASP A 44 -6.18 16.21 -7.27
C ASP A 44 -7.41 15.36 -6.97
N GLU A 45 -7.37 14.53 -5.92
CA GLU A 45 -8.52 13.77 -5.44
C GLU A 45 -9.64 14.68 -4.89
N ASP A 46 -9.29 15.75 -4.18
CA ASP A 46 -10.28 16.72 -3.70
C ASP A 46 -11.00 17.37 -4.89
N TRP A 47 -10.26 17.77 -5.92
CA TRP A 47 -10.84 18.30 -7.15
C TRP A 47 -11.69 17.26 -7.86
N ALA A 48 -11.22 16.01 -7.99
CA ALA A 48 -11.97 14.95 -8.65
C ALA A 48 -13.33 14.70 -7.99
N VAL A 49 -13.37 14.65 -6.65
CA VAL A 49 -14.63 14.52 -5.89
C VAL A 49 -15.50 15.76 -6.08
N ALA A 50 -14.93 16.97 -6.00
CA ALA A 50 -15.69 18.22 -6.20
C ALA A 50 -16.31 18.32 -7.61
N TYR A 51 -15.60 17.89 -8.65
CA TYR A 51 -16.14 17.84 -10.01
C TYR A 51 -17.24 16.79 -10.16
N ALA A 52 -17.10 15.63 -9.52
CA ALA A 52 -18.13 14.59 -9.52
C ALA A 52 -19.41 15.07 -8.80
N ASP A 53 -19.26 15.70 -7.64
CA ASP A 53 -20.37 16.28 -6.88
C ASP A 53 -21.05 17.40 -7.67
N ALA A 54 -20.29 18.29 -8.31
CA ALA A 54 -20.82 19.35 -9.17
C ALA A 54 -21.64 18.78 -10.33
N ALA A 55 -21.13 17.75 -11.02
CA ALA A 55 -21.88 17.09 -12.09
C ALA A 55 -23.18 16.45 -11.58
N SER A 56 -23.18 15.88 -10.37
CA SER A 56 -24.37 15.25 -9.77
C SER A 56 -25.53 16.23 -9.52
N VAL A 57 -25.23 17.53 -9.39
CA VAL A 57 -26.23 18.59 -9.17
C VAL A 57 -26.44 19.48 -10.41
N GLY A 58 -25.96 19.05 -11.59
CA GLY A 58 -26.16 19.78 -12.85
C GLY A 58 -25.29 21.04 -12.99
N LEU A 59 -24.14 21.07 -12.32
CA LEU A 59 -23.12 22.12 -12.46
C LEU A 59 -21.92 21.62 -13.28
N ASP A 60 -22.14 20.68 -14.20
CA ASP A 60 -21.12 20.24 -15.14
C ASP A 60 -20.67 21.42 -16.03
N GLY A 61 -19.35 21.59 -16.16
CA GLY A 61 -18.77 22.71 -16.90
C GLY A 61 -18.83 24.07 -16.19
N ALA A 62 -19.31 24.14 -14.94
CA ALA A 62 -19.22 25.36 -14.16
C ALA A 62 -17.75 25.85 -14.01
N PRO A 63 -17.51 27.16 -13.90
CA PRO A 63 -16.17 27.70 -13.70
C PRO A 63 -15.51 27.08 -12.45
N ARG A 64 -14.20 26.85 -12.52
CA ARG A 64 -13.41 26.27 -11.41
C ARG A 64 -13.63 27.01 -10.08
N SER A 65 -13.72 28.34 -10.12
CA SER A 65 -13.99 29.17 -8.94
C SER A 65 -15.36 28.91 -8.30
N THR A 66 -16.38 28.63 -9.12
CA THR A 66 -17.71 28.24 -8.64
C THR A 66 -17.67 26.87 -7.97
N ILE A 67 -16.97 25.91 -8.57
CA ILE A 67 -16.81 24.57 -8.00
C ILE A 67 -16.02 24.64 -6.69
N GLU A 68 -14.96 25.44 -6.64
CA GLU A 68 -14.20 25.68 -5.42
C GLU A 68 -15.10 26.23 -4.31
N ALA A 69 -15.82 27.31 -4.59
CA ALA A 69 -16.64 28.00 -3.60
C ALA A 69 -17.76 27.13 -3.02
N LEU A 70 -18.32 26.21 -3.81
CA LEU A 70 -19.45 25.39 -3.41
C LEU A 70 -19.05 24.05 -2.76
N PHE A 71 -17.98 23.42 -3.23
CA PHE A 71 -17.64 22.04 -2.85
C PHE A 71 -16.35 21.92 -2.03
N LEU A 72 -15.43 22.87 -2.18
CA LEU A 72 -14.08 22.80 -1.60
C LEU A 72 -13.81 23.84 -0.51
N ALA A 73 -14.24 25.08 -0.68
CA ALA A 73 -13.94 26.20 0.22
C ALA A 73 -14.75 26.17 1.51
N SER A 74 -14.13 26.61 2.62
CA SER A 74 -14.80 26.67 3.92
C SER A 74 -15.72 27.89 3.99
N CYS A 75 -16.86 27.74 4.65
CA CYS A 75 -17.78 28.83 4.93
C CYS A 75 -18.10 28.87 6.44
N PRO A 76 -17.86 29.99 7.15
CA PRO A 76 -17.25 31.22 6.65
C PRO A 76 -15.75 31.02 6.29
N ALA A 77 -15.28 31.78 5.29
CA ALA A 77 -13.89 31.69 4.81
C ALA A 77 -12.88 32.18 5.87
N HIS A 78 -13.31 33.10 6.74
CA HIS A 78 -12.53 33.59 7.87
C HIS A 78 -12.86 32.79 9.13
N ARG A 79 -11.84 32.19 9.73
CA ARG A 79 -11.96 31.46 11.00
C ARG A 79 -11.48 32.33 12.16
N TYR A 80 -12.02 32.08 13.34
CA TYR A 80 -11.64 32.80 14.55
C TYR A 80 -10.19 32.48 14.93
N ASP A 81 -9.41 33.53 15.12
CA ASP A 81 -8.04 33.50 15.63
C ASP A 81 -7.85 34.59 16.69
N GLU A 82 -6.66 34.69 17.26
CA GLU A 82 -6.38 35.66 18.32
C GLU A 82 -6.48 37.11 17.84
N GLU A 83 -6.18 37.38 16.56
CA GLU A 83 -6.31 38.73 16.00
C GLU A 83 -7.78 39.15 15.85
N SER A 84 -8.64 38.20 15.47
CA SER A 84 -10.04 38.44 15.19
C SER A 84 -10.91 38.35 16.44
N PHE A 85 -10.52 37.50 17.40
CA PHE A 85 -11.25 37.22 18.65
C PHE A 85 -10.28 37.02 19.84
N PRO A 86 -9.69 38.11 20.35
CA PRO A 86 -8.71 38.04 21.44
C PRO A 86 -9.23 37.33 22.69
N GLY A 87 -8.48 36.36 23.21
CA GLY A 87 -8.82 35.61 24.43
C GLY A 87 -9.81 34.45 24.25
N LEU A 88 -10.32 34.23 23.04
CA LEU A 88 -11.01 32.99 22.64
C LEU A 88 -10.04 31.98 22.00
N TRP A 89 -8.81 32.41 21.71
CA TRP A 89 -7.65 31.63 21.34
C TRP A 89 -6.50 31.99 22.35
N PRO A 90 -5.43 31.20 22.51
CA PRO A 90 -5.19 29.85 22.03
C PRO A 90 -6.28 28.86 22.39
N MET A 91 -6.70 28.05 21.42
CA MET A 91 -7.37 26.81 21.76
C MET A 91 -6.34 25.89 22.43
N SER A 92 -6.65 25.41 23.62
CA SER A 92 -5.93 24.29 24.21
C SER A 92 -6.61 23.01 23.71
N GLU A 93 -5.86 22.17 23.02
CA GLU A 93 -6.31 20.83 22.64
C GLU A 93 -5.28 19.79 23.09
N PRO A 94 -5.38 19.32 24.35
CA PRO A 94 -4.42 18.39 24.94
C PRO A 94 -4.30 17.05 24.20
N ARG A 95 -5.30 16.68 23.38
CA ARG A 95 -5.24 15.47 22.54
C ARG A 95 -4.23 15.60 21.40
N LEU A 96 -3.88 16.83 20.99
CA LEU A 96 -2.89 17.11 19.95
C LEU A 96 -1.52 17.47 20.53
N ARG A 97 -1.48 18.36 21.52
CA ARG A 97 -0.23 18.72 22.23
C ARG A 97 -0.51 19.37 23.59
N ALA A 98 0.48 19.37 24.48
CA ALA A 98 0.36 19.94 25.82
C ALA A 98 0.22 21.47 25.84
N GLU A 99 1.01 22.16 24.99
CA GLU A 99 1.04 23.63 24.95
C GLU A 99 -0.09 24.19 24.07
N PRO A 100 -0.75 25.29 24.46
CA PRO A 100 -1.82 25.90 23.66
C PRO A 100 -1.37 26.35 22.26
N PHE A 101 -2.31 26.44 21.32
CA PHE A 101 -2.03 26.88 19.93
C PHE A 101 -1.98 28.40 19.77
N SER A 102 -0.82 28.96 19.41
CA SER A 102 -0.69 30.42 19.25
C SER A 102 -1.32 30.94 17.96
N LYS A 103 -1.47 30.08 16.95
CA LYS A 103 -2.04 30.40 15.63
C LYS A 103 -2.97 29.31 15.17
N ILE A 104 -3.97 29.67 14.36
CA ILE A 104 -4.88 28.70 13.77
C ILE A 104 -4.16 27.74 12.81
N SER A 105 -3.14 28.22 12.10
CA SER A 105 -2.31 27.40 11.21
C SER A 105 -1.55 26.31 11.96
N GLU A 106 -1.11 26.58 13.20
CA GLU A 106 -0.46 25.56 14.04
C GLU A 106 -1.45 24.47 14.45
N PHE A 107 -2.70 24.85 14.77
CA PHE A 107 -3.76 23.89 15.07
C PHE A 107 -4.09 23.04 13.83
N ASP A 108 -4.28 23.69 12.68
CA ASP A 108 -4.57 23.04 11.40
C ASP A 108 -3.46 22.07 11.01
N GLN A 109 -2.21 22.41 11.31
CA GLN A 109 -1.08 21.50 11.14
C GLN A 109 -1.17 20.28 12.06
N ALA A 110 -1.31 20.50 13.36
CA ALA A 110 -1.33 19.42 14.32
C ALA A 110 -2.50 18.45 14.07
N ILE A 111 -3.69 18.94 13.71
CA ILE A 111 -4.83 18.07 13.41
C ILE A 111 -4.63 17.29 12.09
N SER A 112 -3.98 17.88 11.08
CA SER A 112 -3.69 17.18 9.82
C SER A 112 -2.64 16.08 10.02
N GLU A 113 -1.58 16.37 10.77
CA GLU A 113 -0.58 15.38 11.16
C GLU A 113 -1.20 14.24 11.97
N ARG A 114 -2.15 14.57 12.86
CA ARG A 114 -2.92 13.58 13.62
C ARG A 114 -3.75 12.67 12.70
N VAL A 115 -4.38 13.21 11.67
CA VAL A 115 -5.10 12.39 10.66
C VAL A 115 -4.13 11.45 9.94
N VAL A 116 -2.97 11.93 9.50
CA VAL A 116 -1.94 11.08 8.88
C VAL A 116 -1.53 9.94 9.80
N GLU A 117 -1.22 10.25 11.06
CA GLU A 117 -0.84 9.26 12.08
C GLU A 117 -1.92 8.18 12.25
N LEU A 118 -3.18 8.60 12.36
CA LEU A 118 -4.31 7.72 12.56
C LEU A 118 -4.54 6.76 11.38
N TYR A 119 -4.54 7.27 10.14
CA TYR A 119 -4.67 6.43 8.95
C TYR A 119 -3.49 5.48 8.79
N ASN A 120 -2.27 5.95 9.07
CA ASN A 120 -1.07 5.12 9.02
C ASN A 120 -1.10 4.00 10.08
N ASN A 121 -1.51 4.30 11.31
CA ASN A 121 -1.66 3.30 12.37
C ASN A 121 -2.72 2.27 11.99
N TYR A 122 -3.89 2.72 11.54
CA TYR A 122 -4.95 1.82 11.08
C TYR A 122 -4.46 0.92 9.94
N ALA A 123 -3.77 1.49 8.95
CA ALA A 123 -3.22 0.75 7.82
C ALA A 123 -2.26 -0.36 8.29
N ASN A 124 -1.35 -0.03 9.21
CA ASN A 124 -0.37 -0.96 9.75
C ASN A 124 -0.98 -2.07 10.61
N GLU A 125 -2.01 -1.77 11.38
CA GLU A 125 -2.65 -2.73 12.28
C GLU A 125 -3.59 -3.69 11.53
N ASN A 126 -4.21 -3.23 10.44
CA ASN A 126 -5.29 -3.96 9.79
C ASN A 126 -4.90 -4.60 8.47
N PHE A 127 -3.94 -4.07 7.72
CA PHE A 127 -3.62 -4.58 6.38
C PHE A 127 -2.29 -5.33 6.29
N ALA A 128 -2.33 -6.42 5.55
CA ALA A 128 -1.19 -7.20 5.11
C ALA A 128 -1.14 -7.22 3.58
N ILE A 129 0.04 -6.93 3.02
CA ILE A 129 0.24 -6.69 1.59
C ILE A 129 1.17 -7.77 1.03
N PHE A 130 0.73 -8.44 -0.03
CA PHE A 130 1.59 -9.32 -0.81
C PHE A 130 1.87 -8.68 -2.16
N SER A 131 3.05 -8.08 -2.24
CA SER A 131 3.61 -7.45 -3.44
C SER A 131 4.08 -8.50 -4.43
N LEU A 132 3.50 -8.46 -5.62
CA LEU A 132 3.80 -9.28 -6.80
C LEU A 132 4.14 -8.37 -7.97
N SER A 133 4.71 -8.93 -9.04
CA SER A 133 4.97 -8.22 -10.29
C SER A 133 4.25 -8.89 -11.45
N SER A 134 3.64 -8.12 -12.35
CA SER A 134 3.16 -8.65 -13.64
C SER A 134 4.31 -8.92 -14.61
N LYS A 135 5.50 -8.38 -14.33
CA LYS A 135 6.69 -8.54 -15.15
C LYS A 135 7.44 -9.81 -14.78
N LEU A 136 7.27 -10.85 -15.60
CA LEU A 136 7.90 -12.16 -15.37
C LEU A 136 9.41 -12.18 -15.66
N ILE A 137 9.89 -11.29 -16.53
CA ILE A 137 11.31 -11.23 -16.92
C ILE A 137 11.82 -9.83 -16.59
N SER A 138 12.55 -9.72 -15.48
CA SER A 138 13.10 -8.45 -15.01
C SER A 138 14.41 -8.69 -14.25
N GLU A 139 15.53 -8.29 -14.84
CA GLU A 139 16.84 -8.39 -14.17
C GLU A 139 16.93 -7.56 -12.89
N PRO A 140 16.40 -6.31 -12.83
CA PRO A 140 16.35 -5.56 -11.57
C PRO A 140 15.64 -6.33 -10.46
N MET A 141 14.50 -6.98 -10.76
CA MET A 141 13.77 -7.75 -9.75
C MET A 141 14.57 -8.96 -9.25
N TRP A 142 15.29 -9.64 -10.14
CA TRP A 142 16.19 -10.73 -9.75
C TRP A 142 17.38 -10.25 -8.92
N ALA A 143 17.94 -9.08 -9.24
CA ALA A 143 19.03 -8.48 -8.49
C ALA A 143 18.59 -8.11 -7.06
N TYR A 144 17.48 -7.36 -6.92
CA TYR A 144 17.03 -6.83 -5.64
C TYR A 144 16.27 -7.85 -4.78
N TYR A 145 15.36 -8.62 -5.37
CA TYR A 145 14.44 -9.50 -4.63
C TYR A 145 14.72 -10.99 -4.83
N GLY A 146 15.31 -11.35 -5.97
CA GLY A 146 15.75 -12.72 -6.28
C GLY A 146 17.10 -13.10 -5.66
N GLY A 147 17.55 -12.39 -4.63
CA GLY A 147 18.81 -12.66 -3.94
C GLY A 147 20.02 -12.57 -4.86
N SER A 148 20.17 -11.48 -5.62
CA SER A 148 21.24 -11.32 -6.60
C SER A 148 21.32 -12.49 -7.59
N HIS A 149 20.18 -12.87 -8.17
CA HIS A 149 20.05 -13.97 -9.14
C HIS A 149 20.34 -15.38 -8.60
N SER A 150 20.44 -15.58 -7.28
CA SER A 150 20.66 -16.89 -6.66
C SER A 150 19.38 -17.53 -6.08
N GLY A 151 18.31 -16.75 -5.93
CA GLY A 151 17.05 -17.17 -5.32
C GLY A 151 16.04 -17.74 -6.32
N LEU A 152 14.77 -17.43 -6.07
CA LEU A 152 13.60 -17.97 -6.75
C LEU A 152 12.70 -16.86 -7.30
N GLN A 153 11.96 -17.21 -8.35
CA GLN A 153 10.72 -16.56 -8.74
C GLN A 153 9.59 -17.58 -8.65
N VAL A 154 8.57 -17.29 -7.87
CA VAL A 154 7.34 -18.08 -7.79
C VAL A 154 6.29 -17.41 -8.68
N ARG A 155 5.78 -18.13 -9.67
CA ARG A 155 4.73 -17.65 -10.58
C ARG A 155 3.38 -18.13 -10.10
N PHE A 156 2.40 -17.25 -10.11
CA PHE A 156 1.03 -17.51 -9.68
C PHE A 156 0.05 -17.25 -10.82
N TRP A 157 -1.02 -18.02 -10.84
CA TRP A 157 -2.16 -17.76 -11.70
C TRP A 157 -2.93 -16.54 -11.20
N GLN A 158 -2.87 -15.43 -11.93
CA GLN A 158 -3.61 -14.22 -11.56
C GLN A 158 -5.13 -14.45 -11.52
N ASP A 159 -5.62 -15.33 -12.41
CA ASP A 159 -7.03 -15.63 -12.57
C ASP A 159 -7.56 -16.62 -11.49
N HIS A 160 -6.68 -17.17 -10.65
CA HIS A 160 -7.08 -18.06 -9.56
C HIS A 160 -7.90 -17.30 -8.50
N LEU A 161 -8.89 -17.97 -7.89
CA LEU A 161 -9.82 -17.37 -6.90
C LEU A 161 -9.11 -16.69 -5.72
N PHE A 162 -7.90 -17.12 -5.40
CA PHE A 162 -7.07 -16.50 -4.36
C PHE A 162 -6.66 -15.05 -4.69
N PHE A 163 -6.50 -14.72 -5.98
CA PHE A 163 -5.99 -13.43 -6.45
C PHE A 163 -7.03 -12.57 -7.17
N ARG A 164 -7.94 -13.19 -7.94
CA ARG A 164 -8.78 -12.51 -8.94
C ARG A 164 -9.53 -11.29 -8.41
N ASP A 165 -10.06 -11.38 -7.19
CA ASP A 165 -10.97 -10.37 -6.63
C ASP A 165 -10.30 -9.51 -5.53
N ARG A 166 -8.99 -9.66 -5.32
CA ARG A 166 -8.23 -9.00 -4.23
C ARG A 166 -6.89 -8.40 -4.66
N SER A 167 -6.54 -8.57 -5.94
CA SER A 167 -5.30 -8.06 -6.51
C SER A 167 -5.55 -6.72 -7.21
N HIS A 168 -4.71 -5.74 -6.89
CA HIS A 168 -4.83 -4.37 -7.36
C HIS A 168 -3.52 -3.92 -7.99
N PRO A 169 -3.51 -3.40 -9.21
CA PRO A 169 -2.32 -2.77 -9.76
C PRO A 169 -1.96 -1.54 -8.93
N VAL A 170 -0.66 -1.36 -8.67
CA VAL A 170 -0.15 -0.14 -8.04
C VAL A 170 -0.29 1.04 -9.00
N GLN A 171 -0.71 2.17 -8.45
CA GLN A 171 -0.77 3.46 -9.15
C GLN A 171 0.55 4.19 -8.93
N TYR A 172 1.26 4.44 -10.02
CA TYR A 172 2.54 5.14 -9.96
C TYR A 172 2.36 6.63 -10.16
N SER A 173 2.89 7.42 -9.22
CA SER A 173 2.79 8.89 -9.22
C SER A 173 3.92 9.49 -8.41
N ASP A 174 4.44 10.65 -8.81
CA ASP A 174 5.31 11.46 -7.96
C ASP A 174 4.53 12.26 -6.91
N GLU A 175 3.22 12.42 -7.11
CA GLU A 175 2.33 13.06 -6.15
C GLU A 175 1.86 12.03 -5.11
N PRO A 176 2.17 12.21 -3.82
CA PRO A 176 1.74 11.31 -2.76
C PRO A 176 0.23 11.44 -2.52
N VAL A 177 -0.35 10.46 -1.84
CA VAL A 177 -1.68 10.67 -1.26
C VAL A 177 -1.58 11.77 -0.21
N ARG A 178 -2.53 12.70 -0.21
CA ARG A 178 -2.49 13.86 0.68
C ARG A 178 -3.66 13.90 1.65
N VAL A 179 -3.37 14.38 2.84
CA VAL A 179 -4.35 14.94 3.77
C VAL A 179 -4.35 16.45 3.53
N SER A 180 -5.38 16.97 2.88
CA SER A 180 -5.50 18.40 2.66
C SER A 180 -6.24 19.07 3.81
N ASN A 181 -5.78 20.25 4.20
CA ASN A 181 -6.48 21.11 5.14
C ASN A 181 -6.54 22.53 4.59
N GLN A 182 -7.73 22.90 4.12
CA GLN A 182 -8.03 24.25 3.64
C GLN A 182 -9.09 24.86 4.54
N GLY A 183 -8.73 25.92 5.25
CA GLY A 183 -9.66 26.66 6.10
C GLY A 183 -10.34 25.77 7.16
N GLY A 184 -9.60 24.82 7.74
CA GLY A 184 -10.10 23.88 8.75
C GLY A 184 -10.86 22.68 8.22
N MET A 185 -11.06 22.58 6.90
CA MET A 185 -11.71 21.41 6.31
C MET A 185 -10.68 20.38 5.90
N LEU A 186 -10.60 19.33 6.70
CA LEU A 186 -9.75 18.17 6.48
C LEU A 186 -10.35 17.25 5.42
N ARG A 187 -9.51 16.77 4.51
CA ARG A 187 -9.86 15.73 3.56
C ARG A 187 -8.75 14.71 3.38
N ILE A 188 -9.11 13.49 3.02
CA ILE A 188 -8.20 12.47 2.52
C ILE A 188 -8.83 11.81 1.30
N CYS A 189 -8.10 11.75 0.19
CA CYS A 189 -8.64 11.24 -1.09
C CYS A 189 -10.00 11.88 -1.47
N GLY A 190 -10.17 13.19 -1.23
CA GLY A 190 -11.42 13.92 -1.47
C GLY A 190 -12.52 13.72 -0.43
N GLN A 191 -12.40 12.75 0.47
CA GLN A 191 -13.39 12.51 1.53
C GLN A 191 -13.16 13.44 2.71
N ARG A 192 -14.20 14.14 3.15
CA ARG A 192 -14.14 15.04 4.32
C ARG A 192 -13.96 14.24 5.61
N ILE A 193 -13.13 14.79 6.50
CA ILE A 193 -12.91 14.28 7.85
C ILE A 193 -13.30 15.40 8.81
N SER A 194 -14.16 15.11 9.78
CA SER A 194 -14.49 16.05 10.84
C SER A 194 -13.37 16.15 11.86
N ILE A 195 -13.29 17.29 12.55
CA ILE A 195 -12.31 17.49 13.63
C ILE A 195 -12.59 16.50 14.77
N GLU A 196 -13.87 16.22 15.05
CA GLU A 196 -14.30 15.27 16.06
C GLU A 196 -13.80 13.85 15.76
N GLU A 197 -13.87 13.40 14.50
CA GLU A 197 -13.33 12.10 14.09
C GLU A 197 -11.81 12.00 14.32
N ALA A 198 -11.09 13.07 13.99
CA ALA A 198 -9.63 13.15 14.14
C ALA A 198 -9.19 13.25 15.61
N LEU A 199 -9.95 13.92 16.47
CA LEU A 199 -9.63 14.11 17.89
C LEU A 199 -10.04 12.92 18.76
N ASP A 200 -11.25 12.37 18.58
CA ASP A 200 -11.80 11.31 19.43
C ASP A 200 -11.35 9.90 19.03
N ARG A 201 -10.45 9.77 18.03
CA ARG A 201 -10.05 8.48 17.43
C ARG A 201 -11.23 7.69 16.84
N LYS A 202 -12.35 8.35 16.54
CA LYS A 202 -13.51 7.75 15.85
C LYS A 202 -13.25 7.50 14.38
N ILE A 203 -12.07 7.87 13.89
CA ILE A 203 -11.60 7.56 12.55
C ILE A 203 -11.68 6.07 12.21
N GLU A 204 -11.49 5.16 13.18
CA GLU A 204 -11.64 3.74 12.91
C GLU A 204 -13.08 3.35 12.60
N GLU A 205 -14.04 3.97 13.30
CA GLU A 205 -15.47 3.77 13.06
C GLU A 205 -15.87 4.37 11.71
N ALA A 206 -15.35 5.56 11.40
CA ALA A 206 -15.52 6.19 10.09
C ALA A 206 -14.94 5.32 8.97
N ILE A 207 -13.73 4.78 9.12
CA ILE A 207 -13.10 3.87 8.14
C ILE A 207 -13.91 2.58 8.00
N LYS A 208 -14.41 2.01 9.10
CA LYS A 208 -15.27 0.80 9.05
C LYS A 208 -16.59 1.06 8.31
N SER A 209 -17.12 2.28 8.41
CA SER A 209 -18.40 2.66 7.82
C SER A 209 -18.27 3.10 6.35
N ASN A 210 -17.26 3.91 6.05
CA ASN A 210 -17.06 4.55 4.74
C ASN A 210 -16.05 3.80 3.85
N GLY A 211 -15.33 2.84 4.42
CA GLY A 211 -14.24 2.13 3.77
C GLY A 211 -12.89 2.84 3.94
N PHE A 212 -11.81 2.05 3.95
CA PHE A 212 -10.46 2.59 3.93
C PHE A 212 -10.08 3.06 2.51
N PRO A 213 -9.53 4.28 2.33
CA PRO A 213 -9.10 4.76 1.03
C PRO A 213 -7.88 3.98 0.53
N LEU A 214 -8.13 2.96 -0.30
CA LEU A 214 -7.09 2.05 -0.81
C LEU A 214 -5.97 2.77 -1.58
N ALA A 215 -6.20 3.98 -2.08
CA ALA A 215 -5.15 4.80 -2.72
C ALA A 215 -3.92 4.97 -1.82
N ILE A 216 -4.09 5.01 -0.49
CA ILE A 216 -2.97 5.05 0.47
C ILE A 216 -2.08 3.81 0.28
N LEU A 217 -2.67 2.62 0.18
CA LEU A 217 -1.93 1.36 0.05
C LEU A 217 -1.50 1.04 -1.37
N LEU A 218 -2.01 1.74 -2.37
CA LEU A 218 -1.83 1.42 -3.79
C LEU A 218 -1.00 2.46 -4.53
N ARG A 219 -0.64 3.59 -3.90
CA ARG A 219 0.20 4.60 -4.54
C ARG A 219 1.68 4.39 -4.21
N LYS A 220 2.50 4.45 -5.26
CA LYS A 220 3.95 4.30 -5.17
C LYS A 220 4.65 5.32 -6.06
N LYS A 221 5.88 5.71 -5.72
CA LYS A 221 6.64 6.66 -6.52
C LYS A 221 6.92 6.12 -7.94
N ILE A 222 6.91 7.02 -8.94
CA ILE A 222 7.10 6.66 -10.36
C ILE A 222 8.41 5.91 -10.63
N ASP A 223 9.46 6.16 -9.83
CA ASP A 223 10.77 5.50 -9.95
C ASP A 223 10.65 3.96 -9.87
N TRP A 224 9.63 3.46 -9.16
CA TRP A 224 9.35 2.03 -9.00
C TRP A 224 8.44 1.44 -10.08
N GLN A 225 8.04 2.21 -11.10
CA GLN A 225 7.13 1.75 -12.15
C GLN A 225 7.67 0.54 -12.91
N HIS A 226 8.99 0.42 -13.02
CA HIS A 226 9.66 -0.69 -13.68
C HIS A 226 9.37 -2.07 -13.03
N GLU A 227 8.88 -2.09 -11.78
CA GLU A 227 8.46 -3.31 -11.08
C GLU A 227 7.10 -3.84 -11.56
N GLU A 228 6.24 -3.00 -12.15
CA GLU A 228 4.85 -3.34 -12.50
C GLU A 228 4.13 -4.10 -11.37
N GLU A 229 4.12 -3.48 -10.19
CA GLU A 229 3.67 -4.11 -8.95
C GLU A 229 2.15 -4.29 -8.94
N VAL A 230 1.74 -5.47 -8.52
CA VAL A 230 0.36 -5.83 -8.22
C VAL A 230 0.30 -6.25 -6.76
N ARG A 231 -0.57 -5.61 -5.98
CA ARG A 231 -0.75 -5.87 -4.56
C ARG A 231 -1.97 -6.72 -4.31
N LEU A 232 -1.77 -7.85 -3.63
CA LEU A 232 -2.85 -8.56 -2.99
C LEU A 232 -3.01 -8.02 -1.56
N LEU A 233 -4.17 -7.45 -1.26
CA LEU A 233 -4.49 -6.91 0.07
C LEU A 233 -5.29 -7.93 0.89
N ARG A 234 -4.89 -8.15 2.14
CA ARG A 234 -5.60 -9.02 3.11
C ARG A 234 -5.66 -8.33 4.47
N MET A 235 -6.65 -8.71 5.28
CA MET A 235 -6.64 -8.28 6.67
C MET A 235 -5.59 -9.05 7.46
N VAL A 236 -4.92 -8.39 8.39
CA VAL A 236 -3.97 -9.01 9.33
C VAL A 236 -4.64 -10.13 10.13
N SER A 237 -5.91 -9.98 10.47
CA SER A 237 -6.71 -10.99 11.18
C SER A 237 -6.95 -12.28 10.38
N GLU A 238 -6.74 -12.27 9.06
CA GLU A 238 -6.82 -13.46 8.20
C GLU A 238 -5.51 -14.26 8.18
N ALA A 239 -4.43 -13.79 8.83
CA ALA A 239 -3.15 -14.49 8.86
C ALA A 239 -3.26 -15.81 9.63
N VAL A 240 -2.61 -16.86 9.10
CA VAL A 240 -2.60 -18.20 9.71
C VAL A 240 -1.58 -18.25 10.86
N ARG A 241 -0.49 -17.48 10.77
CA ARG A 241 0.51 -17.36 11.84
C ARG A 241 1.01 -15.92 11.95
N SER A 242 1.30 -15.51 13.18
CA SER A 242 1.82 -14.17 13.47
C SER A 242 2.79 -14.11 14.66
N ASP A 243 3.38 -15.24 15.04
CA ASP A 243 4.14 -15.35 16.29
C ASP A 243 5.61 -14.97 16.15
N SER A 244 6.09 -14.81 14.92
CA SER A 244 7.47 -14.43 14.64
C SER A 244 7.64 -12.93 14.48
N ILE A 245 8.82 -12.47 14.86
CA ILE A 245 9.28 -11.08 14.72
C ILE A 245 10.45 -11.08 13.73
N ASP A 246 10.49 -10.09 12.84
CA ASP A 246 11.61 -9.92 11.91
C ASP A 246 12.80 -9.19 12.56
N LYS A 247 13.89 -9.04 11.80
CA LYS A 247 15.11 -8.38 12.27
C LYS A 247 14.94 -6.91 12.65
N PHE A 248 13.80 -6.30 12.32
CA PHE A 248 13.48 -4.90 12.60
C PHE A 248 12.45 -4.76 13.73
N GLY A 249 12.08 -5.85 14.41
CA GLY A 249 11.09 -5.83 15.49
C GLY A 249 9.65 -5.83 15.00
N ASN A 250 9.39 -6.05 13.70
CA ASN A 250 8.04 -6.09 13.15
C ASN A 250 7.46 -7.51 13.20
N ARG A 251 6.16 -7.60 13.51
CA ARG A 251 5.44 -8.88 13.47
C ARG A 251 5.36 -9.39 12.04
N VAL A 252 5.62 -10.68 11.84
CA VAL A 252 5.57 -11.34 10.54
C VAL A 252 4.22 -12.03 10.40
N PHE A 253 3.46 -11.66 9.37
CA PHE A 253 2.17 -12.27 9.08
C PHE A 253 2.31 -13.27 7.93
N LEU A 254 1.93 -14.52 8.19
CA LEU A 254 2.02 -15.62 7.27
C LEU A 254 0.64 -16.07 6.80
N PHE A 255 0.46 -16.15 5.49
CA PHE A 255 -0.78 -16.57 4.85
C PHE A 255 -0.55 -17.83 4.05
N GLU A 256 -1.50 -18.76 4.13
CA GLU A 256 -1.49 -19.94 3.28
C GLU A 256 -1.94 -19.58 1.87
N ILE A 257 -1.10 -19.87 0.88
CA ILE A 257 -1.47 -19.79 -0.53
C ILE A 257 -1.69 -21.21 -1.06
N PRO A 258 -2.88 -21.51 -1.64
CA PRO A 258 -3.15 -22.83 -2.20
C PRO A 258 -2.14 -23.22 -3.27
N SER A 259 -1.70 -24.48 -3.28
CA SER A 259 -0.70 -24.94 -4.26
C SER A 259 -1.21 -24.85 -5.70
N GLN A 260 -2.52 -24.97 -5.91
CA GLN A 260 -3.18 -24.81 -7.22
C GLN A 260 -3.11 -23.38 -7.75
N ALA A 261 -2.83 -22.40 -6.89
CA ALA A 261 -2.64 -21.01 -7.28
C ALA A 261 -1.22 -20.75 -7.83
N ILE A 262 -0.27 -21.66 -7.55
CA ILE A 262 1.11 -21.57 -8.03
C ILE A 262 1.20 -22.28 -9.39
N HIS A 263 1.73 -21.56 -10.36
CA HIS A 263 1.96 -22.05 -11.72
C HIS A 263 3.30 -22.80 -11.80
N SER A 264 4.39 -22.13 -11.42
CA SER A 264 5.74 -22.65 -11.60
C SER A 264 6.73 -21.96 -10.65
N ILE A 265 7.86 -22.60 -10.43
CA ILE A 265 9.01 -22.02 -9.73
C ILE A 265 10.15 -21.88 -10.72
N VAL A 266 10.79 -20.71 -10.74
CA VAL A 266 12.00 -20.47 -11.54
C VAL A 266 13.15 -20.22 -10.59
N ILE A 267 14.27 -20.93 -10.79
CA ILE A 267 15.49 -20.79 -10.02
C ILE A 267 16.45 -19.85 -10.76
N GLY A 268 17.10 -18.94 -10.04
CA GLY A 268 18.07 -18.01 -10.60
C GLY A 268 19.33 -18.68 -11.16
N TYR A 269 20.02 -18.01 -12.09
CA TYR A 269 21.16 -18.61 -12.79
C TYR A 269 22.42 -18.74 -11.91
N ASP A 270 22.53 -17.92 -10.86
CA ASP A 270 23.64 -17.95 -9.89
C ASP A 270 23.34 -18.87 -8.70
N ALA A 271 22.22 -19.61 -8.74
CA ALA A 271 21.89 -20.59 -7.73
C ALA A 271 22.89 -21.76 -7.73
N GLY A 272 23.40 -22.11 -6.55
CA GLY A 272 24.30 -23.24 -6.35
C GLY A 272 23.60 -24.58 -6.60
N LYS A 273 24.38 -25.60 -6.98
CA LYS A 273 23.85 -26.95 -7.26
C LYS A 273 23.11 -27.54 -6.06
N GLU A 274 23.67 -27.41 -4.86
CA GLU A 274 23.05 -27.91 -3.62
C GLU A 274 21.67 -27.29 -3.38
N PHE A 275 21.53 -25.98 -3.62
CA PHE A 275 20.25 -25.29 -3.51
C PHE A 275 19.24 -25.80 -4.54
N ILE A 276 19.67 -25.97 -5.81
CA ILE A 276 18.80 -26.52 -6.86
C ILE A 276 18.32 -27.92 -6.49
N ASP A 277 19.23 -28.80 -6.07
CA ASP A 277 18.93 -30.17 -5.68
C ASP A 277 17.99 -30.22 -4.45
N GLU A 278 18.17 -29.31 -3.48
CA GLU A 278 17.27 -29.15 -2.34
C GLU A 278 15.84 -28.82 -2.79
N ILE A 279 15.68 -27.80 -3.65
CA ILE A 279 14.36 -27.36 -4.14
C ILE A 279 13.66 -28.47 -4.91
N ILE A 280 14.37 -29.13 -5.83
CA ILE A 280 13.84 -30.27 -6.59
C ILE A 280 13.44 -31.39 -5.63
N GLY A 281 14.27 -31.71 -4.64
CA GLY A 281 14.01 -32.75 -3.64
C GLY A 281 12.76 -32.46 -2.81
N LYS A 282 12.58 -31.21 -2.36
CA LYS A 282 11.41 -30.77 -1.59
C LYS A 282 10.13 -30.80 -2.42
N VAL A 283 10.19 -30.36 -3.68
CA VAL A 283 9.02 -30.38 -4.58
C VAL A 283 8.62 -31.81 -4.91
N LYS A 284 9.57 -32.69 -5.27
CA LYS A 284 9.30 -34.10 -5.60
C LYS A 284 8.79 -34.92 -4.41
N SER A 285 9.27 -34.64 -3.21
CA SER A 285 8.85 -35.39 -2.02
C SER A 285 7.49 -34.95 -1.47
N SER A 286 6.93 -33.84 -1.97
CA SER A 286 5.62 -33.36 -1.54
C SER A 286 4.53 -33.69 -2.55
N ASP A 287 3.54 -34.47 -2.11
CA ASP A 287 2.32 -34.71 -2.89
C ASP A 287 1.58 -33.41 -3.26
N ARG A 288 1.82 -32.33 -2.51
CA ARG A 288 1.20 -31.02 -2.72
C ARG A 288 1.72 -30.31 -3.97
N TRP A 289 2.96 -30.59 -4.37
CA TRP A 289 3.67 -29.89 -5.43
C TRP A 289 3.88 -30.73 -6.68
N GLY A 290 3.29 -31.93 -6.75
CA GLY A 290 3.56 -32.91 -7.81
C GLY A 290 3.32 -32.44 -9.25
N ASN A 291 2.54 -31.36 -9.44
CA ASN A 291 2.27 -30.77 -10.76
C ASN A 291 3.00 -29.44 -11.01
N ILE A 292 3.83 -28.97 -10.09
CA ILE A 292 4.56 -27.72 -10.27
C ILE A 292 5.78 -27.96 -11.16
N GLU A 293 5.85 -27.17 -12.22
CA GLU A 293 7.01 -27.12 -13.08
C GLU A 293 8.11 -26.27 -12.44
N ILE A 294 9.34 -26.76 -12.52
CA ILE A 294 10.53 -26.04 -12.08
C ILE A 294 11.37 -25.70 -13.31
N TYR A 295 11.70 -24.42 -13.42
CA TYR A 295 12.60 -23.88 -14.43
C TYR A 295 13.89 -23.41 -13.78
N ARG A 296 14.97 -23.38 -14.55
CA ARG A 296 16.24 -22.76 -14.17
C ARG A 296 16.59 -21.70 -15.19
N ARG A 297 16.97 -20.52 -14.72
CA ARG A 297 17.57 -19.49 -15.57
C ARG A 297 18.98 -19.93 -15.96
N VAL A 298 19.32 -19.82 -17.24
CA VAL A 298 20.66 -20.10 -17.76
C VAL A 298 21.14 -18.93 -18.61
N ARG A 299 22.44 -18.62 -18.51
CA ARG A 299 23.07 -17.60 -19.35
C ARG A 299 23.40 -18.22 -20.71
N GLY A 300 22.70 -17.79 -21.75
CA GLY A 300 23.00 -18.11 -23.14
C GLY A 300 23.83 -17.02 -23.83
N LEU A 301 24.24 -17.29 -25.07
CA LEU A 301 25.03 -16.37 -25.90
C LEU A 301 24.28 -15.05 -26.23
N ILE A 302 22.95 -15.08 -26.25
CA ILE A 302 22.09 -13.96 -26.65
C ILE A 302 21.26 -13.38 -25.50
N GLY A 303 21.42 -13.89 -24.27
CA GLY A 303 20.63 -13.46 -23.11
C GLY A 303 20.36 -14.58 -22.11
N VAL A 304 19.40 -14.37 -21.22
CA VAL A 304 18.99 -15.37 -20.23
C VAL A 304 17.81 -16.18 -20.74
N LEU A 305 17.92 -17.50 -20.67
CA LEU A 305 16.86 -18.46 -21.03
C LEU A 305 16.35 -19.17 -19.78
N GLU A 306 15.17 -19.77 -19.87
CA GLU A 306 14.61 -20.63 -18.82
C GLU A 306 14.49 -22.07 -19.33
N GLU A 307 15.20 -22.99 -18.69
CA GLU A 307 15.19 -24.41 -19.01
C GLU A 307 14.37 -25.17 -17.97
N ARG A 308 13.46 -26.03 -18.43
CA ARG A 308 12.68 -26.89 -17.53
C ARG A 308 13.59 -27.98 -16.94
N ILE A 309 13.54 -28.13 -15.62
CA ILE A 309 14.33 -29.10 -14.85
C ILE A 309 13.46 -30.06 -14.01
N LEU A 310 12.16 -29.76 -13.88
CA LEU A 310 11.10 -30.65 -13.39
C LEU A 310 9.78 -30.25 -14.06
#